data_AF-T1HXM4-F1
#
_entry.id   AF-T1HXM4-F1
#
_cell.length_a   1.000
_cell.length_b   1.000
_cell.length_c   1.000
_cell.angle_alpha   90.00
_cell.angle_beta   90.00
_cell.angle_gamma   90.00
#
_symmetry.space_group_name_H-M   'P 1'
#
loop_
_entity.id
_entity.type
_entity.pdbx_description
1 polymer ?
#
loop_
_entity_poly.entity_id
_entity_poly.type
_entity_poly.pdbx_seq_one_letter_code
_entity_poly.pdbx_strand_id
1 'polypeptide(L)'
;MDLEENFDVFYIVSRAKLVYVGGTAFFGFGMILMAILQNKVAVIIFSWTAGVMYSTLFTMPYLLVAHYHSTNKFENSENASKHVRGLGTDIALVGSMVFLAQFILSLIIGSVVSLAGTTTVYVLASAILSICGSISATQVLYLDL
;
A
#
# COMPACT_ATOMS: atom_id res chain seq x y z
N MET A 1 -24.43 4.92 -23.09
CA MET A 1 -23.04 5.39 -22.98
C MET A 1 -22.62 5.43 -21.51
N ASP A 2 -23.52 5.78 -20.59
CA ASP A 2 -23.23 5.87 -19.13
C ASP A 2 -23.15 4.51 -18.38
N LEU A 3 -23.68 3.42 -18.95
CA LEU A 3 -23.66 2.09 -18.32
C LEU A 3 -22.36 1.31 -18.57
N GLU A 4 -21.69 1.56 -19.70
CA GLU A 4 -20.43 0.90 -20.05
C GLU A 4 -19.25 1.54 -19.29
N GLU A 5 -19.27 2.87 -19.14
CA GLU A 5 -18.28 3.63 -18.38
C GLU A 5 -18.31 3.30 -16.87
N ASN A 6 -19.49 3.12 -16.28
CA ASN A 6 -19.61 2.66 -14.89
C ASN A 6 -19.15 1.20 -14.69
N PHE A 7 -19.37 0.33 -15.69
CA PHE A 7 -18.93 -1.06 -15.63
C PHE A 7 -17.40 -1.17 -15.75
N ASP A 8 -16.78 -0.39 -16.62
CA ASP A 8 -15.33 -0.32 -16.78
C ASP A 8 -14.66 0.25 -15.53
N VAL A 9 -15.21 1.32 -14.94
CA VAL A 9 -14.68 1.89 -13.68
C VAL A 9 -14.77 0.88 -12.53
N PHE A 10 -15.90 0.19 -12.38
CA PHE A 10 -16.05 -0.86 -11.36
C PHE A 10 -15.08 -2.03 -11.58
N TYR A 11 -14.87 -2.42 -12.85
CA TYR A 11 -13.94 -3.50 -13.20
C TYR A 11 -12.48 -3.12 -12.94
N ILE A 12 -12.10 -1.89 -13.25
CA ILE A 12 -10.76 -1.35 -12.99
C ILE A 12 -10.50 -1.27 -11.49
N VAL A 13 -11.47 -0.79 -10.68
CA VAL A 13 -11.35 -0.71 -9.22
C VAL A 13 -11.26 -2.11 -8.59
N SER A 14 -12.05 -3.07 -9.06
CA SER A 14 -12.01 -4.46 -8.58
C SER A 14 -10.70 -5.17 -8.95
N ARG A 15 -10.13 -4.87 -10.12
CA ARG A 15 -8.80 -5.36 -10.53
C ARG A 15 -7.71 -4.72 -9.69
N ALA A 16 -7.80 -3.41 -9.44
CA ALA A 16 -6.88 -2.67 -8.61
C ALA A 16 -6.83 -3.25 -7.18
N LYS A 17 -8.00 -3.58 -6.59
CA LYS A 17 -8.10 -4.32 -5.33
C LYS A 17 -7.27 -5.59 -5.31
N LEU A 18 -7.48 -6.46 -6.30
CA LEU A 18 -6.84 -7.75 -6.38
C LEU A 18 -5.32 -7.60 -6.49
N VAL A 19 -4.86 -6.62 -7.28
CA VAL A 19 -3.43 -6.33 -7.44
C VAL A 19 -2.84 -5.82 -6.13
N TYR A 20 -3.57 -5.03 -5.34
CA TYR A 20 -3.11 -4.54 -4.03
C TYR A 20 -3.02 -5.63 -2.96
N VAL A 21 -4.10 -6.36 -2.76
CA VAL A 21 -4.17 -7.45 -1.77
C VAL A 21 -3.22 -8.58 -2.16
N GLY A 22 -3.20 -8.94 -3.45
CA GLY A 22 -2.30 -9.95 -4.01
C GLY A 22 -0.83 -9.51 -3.97
N GLY A 23 -0.53 -8.26 -4.31
CA GLY A 23 0.84 -7.72 -4.30
C GLY A 23 1.43 -7.63 -2.89
N THR A 24 0.62 -7.22 -1.91
CA THR A 24 1.03 -7.25 -0.50
C THR A 24 1.18 -8.67 0.02
N ALA A 25 0.24 -9.59 -0.26
CA ALA A 25 0.38 -11.00 0.12
C ALA A 25 1.61 -11.68 -0.52
N PHE A 26 1.88 -11.38 -1.79
CA PHE A 26 3.04 -11.89 -2.53
C PHE A 26 4.36 -11.41 -1.92
N PHE A 27 4.43 -10.14 -1.48
CA PHE A 27 5.58 -9.64 -0.74
C PHE A 27 5.76 -10.38 0.59
N GLY A 28 4.70 -10.56 1.38
CA GLY A 28 4.76 -11.32 2.63
C GLY A 28 5.30 -12.72 2.43
N PHE A 29 4.85 -13.42 1.38
CA PHE A 29 5.37 -14.74 1.01
C PHE A 29 6.85 -14.70 0.59
N GLY A 30 7.26 -13.72 -0.22
CA GLY A 30 8.65 -13.51 -0.59
C GLY A 30 9.57 -13.25 0.61
N MET A 31 9.10 -12.50 1.60
CA MET A 31 9.82 -12.23 2.85
C MET A 31 9.95 -13.47 3.73
N ILE A 32 8.92 -14.33 3.79
CA ILE A 32 9.00 -15.63 4.48
C ILE A 32 10.03 -16.55 3.81
N LEU A 33 10.00 -16.65 2.48
CA LEU A 33 10.98 -17.42 1.72
C LEU A 33 12.41 -16.92 1.95
N MET A 34 12.61 -15.59 1.97
CA MET A 34 13.89 -14.96 2.27
C MET A 34 14.35 -15.21 3.72
N ALA A 35 13.42 -15.33 4.68
CA ALA A 35 13.76 -15.66 6.07
C ALA A 35 14.18 -17.12 6.25
N ILE A 36 13.61 -18.04 5.48
CA ILE A 36 13.97 -19.47 5.45
C ILE A 36 15.31 -19.66 4.73
N LEU A 37 15.44 -19.05 3.55
CA LEU A 37 16.62 -19.08 2.71
C LEU A 37 17.57 -17.97 3.17
N GLN A 38 18.28 -18.18 4.27
CA GLN A 38 19.24 -17.23 4.85
C GLN A 38 20.53 -17.08 4.00
N ASN A 39 20.37 -16.81 2.71
CA ASN A 39 21.44 -16.71 1.71
C ASN A 39 21.38 -15.33 1.03
N LYS A 40 22.56 -14.72 0.81
CA LYS A 40 22.72 -13.45 0.10
C LYS A 40 22.10 -13.45 -1.29
N VAL A 41 22.16 -14.60 -1.99
CA VAL A 41 21.56 -14.76 -3.33
C VAL A 41 20.04 -14.69 -3.28
N ALA A 42 19.41 -15.24 -2.22
CA ALA A 42 17.97 -15.20 -2.05
C ALA A 42 17.48 -13.74 -1.95
N VAL A 43 18.20 -12.88 -1.23
CA VAL A 43 17.86 -11.46 -1.11
C VAL A 43 17.82 -10.75 -2.47
N ILE A 44 18.79 -11.04 -3.34
CA ILE A 44 18.86 -10.43 -4.68
C ILE A 44 17.70 -10.96 -5.55
N ILE A 45 17.47 -12.27 -5.54
CA ILE A 45 16.41 -12.90 -6.34
C ILE A 45 15.02 -12.51 -5.86
N PHE A 46 14.81 -12.25 -4.57
CA PHE A 46 13.49 -11.86 -4.04
C PHE A 46 13.28 -10.33 -4.01
N SER A 47 14.29 -9.52 -4.32
CA SER A 47 14.19 -8.05 -4.28
C SER A 47 13.11 -7.48 -5.20
N TRP A 48 12.86 -8.09 -6.37
CA TRP A 48 11.79 -7.65 -7.29
C TRP A 48 10.39 -7.70 -6.65
N THR A 49 10.16 -8.60 -5.68
CA THR A 49 8.88 -8.70 -4.97
C THR A 49 8.59 -7.44 -4.16
N ALA A 50 9.63 -6.83 -3.57
CA ALA A 50 9.54 -5.54 -2.90
C ALA A 50 9.21 -4.41 -3.89
N GLY A 51 9.75 -4.46 -5.11
CA GLY A 51 9.45 -3.51 -6.18
C GLY A 51 7.98 -3.55 -6.62
N VAL A 52 7.42 -4.75 -6.83
CA VAL A 52 6.00 -4.93 -7.16
C VAL A 52 5.11 -4.36 -6.06
N MET A 53 5.43 -4.64 -4.79
CA MET A 53 4.69 -4.08 -3.67
C MET A 53 4.78 -2.55 -3.63
N TYR A 54 6.00 -2.00 -3.78
CA TYR A 54 6.21 -0.55 -3.74
C TYR A 54 5.39 0.13 -4.82
N SER A 55 5.44 -0.35 -6.07
CA SER A 55 4.62 0.18 -7.17
C SER A 55 3.13 0.16 -6.81
N THR A 56 2.64 -0.95 -6.28
CA THR A 56 1.21 -1.09 -5.97
C THR A 56 0.77 -0.19 -4.80
N LEU A 57 1.64 -0.01 -3.79
CA LEU A 57 1.41 0.89 -2.66
C LEU A 57 1.30 2.36 -3.07
N PHE A 58 1.98 2.81 -4.14
CA PHE A 58 1.77 4.17 -4.66
C PHE A 58 0.60 4.24 -5.62
N THR A 59 0.34 3.22 -6.42
CA THR A 59 -0.77 3.25 -7.38
C THR A 59 -2.14 3.30 -6.69
N MET A 60 -2.36 2.52 -5.63
CA MET A 60 -3.69 2.41 -5.01
C MET A 60 -4.20 3.69 -4.35
N PRO A 61 -3.44 4.36 -3.47
CA PRO A 61 -3.93 5.56 -2.79
C PRO A 61 -4.28 6.67 -3.79
N TYR A 62 -3.52 6.81 -4.88
CA TYR A 62 -3.80 7.79 -5.92
C TYR A 62 -5.06 7.45 -6.72
N LEU A 63 -5.29 6.17 -7.03
CA LEU A 63 -6.54 5.72 -7.66
C LEU A 63 -7.76 5.95 -6.74
N LEU A 64 -7.62 5.66 -5.44
CA LEU A 64 -8.66 5.90 -4.44
C LEU A 64 -8.97 7.39 -4.29
N VAL A 65 -7.96 8.24 -4.14
CA VAL A 65 -8.13 9.71 -4.04
C VAL A 65 -8.79 10.27 -5.30
N ALA A 66 -8.36 9.83 -6.49
CA ALA A 66 -8.98 10.23 -7.75
C ALA A 66 -10.46 9.82 -7.83
N HIS A 67 -10.77 8.58 -7.45
CA HIS A 67 -12.15 8.08 -7.44
C HIS A 67 -13.04 8.80 -6.40
N TYR A 68 -12.51 9.08 -5.21
CA TYR A 68 -13.22 9.88 -4.20
C TYR A 68 -13.49 11.31 -4.67
N HIS A 69 -12.58 11.90 -5.45
CA HIS A 69 -12.76 13.22 -6.04
C HIS A 69 -13.79 13.23 -7.18
N SER A 70 -13.78 12.23 -8.07
CA SER A 70 -14.71 12.15 -9.19
C SER A 70 -16.15 11.83 -8.78
N THR A 71 -16.34 11.19 -7.62
CA THR A 71 -17.67 10.78 -7.13
C THR A 71 -18.41 11.92 -6.39
N ASN A 72 -17.84 13.13 -6.28
CA ASN A 72 -18.46 14.31 -5.64
C ASN A 72 -19.10 14.06 -4.25
N LYS A 73 -18.64 13.04 -3.50
CA LYS A 73 -19.16 12.78 -2.13
C LYS A 73 -18.80 13.89 -1.13
N PHE A 74 -17.94 14.85 -1.50
CA PHE A 74 -17.62 16.01 -0.67
C PHE A 74 -18.62 17.18 -0.82
N GLU A 75 -19.49 17.17 -1.83
CA GLU A 75 -20.38 18.30 -2.14
C GLU A 75 -21.79 18.13 -1.54
N ASN A 76 -22.18 16.92 -1.12
CA ASN A 76 -23.54 16.62 -0.66
C ASN A 76 -23.77 16.78 0.86
N SER A 77 -22.85 17.42 1.57
CA SER A 77 -23.05 17.79 2.97
C SER A 77 -23.53 19.23 3.04
N GLU A 78 -24.85 19.42 3.15
CA GLU A 78 -25.54 20.71 3.27
C GLU A 78 -25.04 21.60 4.44
N ASN A 79 -24.07 21.13 5.24
CA ASN A 79 -23.48 21.87 6.37
C ASN A 79 -21.94 21.86 6.41
N ALA A 80 -21.24 21.44 5.35
CA ALA A 80 -19.77 21.41 5.36
C ALA A 80 -19.17 22.74 4.87
N SER A 81 -18.32 23.33 5.70
CA SER A 81 -17.52 24.53 5.45
C SER A 81 -16.86 24.53 4.06
N LYS A 82 -16.85 25.70 3.40
CA LYS A 82 -16.27 26.01 2.08
C LYS A 82 -14.75 25.81 2.00
N HIS A 83 -14.23 24.63 2.32
CA HIS A 83 -12.85 24.26 2.03
C HIS A 83 -12.83 22.95 1.25
N VAL A 84 -12.92 23.07 -0.07
CA VAL A 84 -12.70 21.96 -0.99
C VAL A 84 -11.22 21.58 -0.88
N ARG A 85 -10.91 20.49 -0.15
CA ARG A 85 -9.59 19.87 -0.16
C ARG A 85 -9.29 19.47 -1.60
N GLY A 86 -8.22 19.98 -2.20
CA GLY A 86 -7.87 19.65 -3.58
C GLY A 86 -7.19 18.29 -3.68
N LEU A 87 -7.39 17.61 -4.82
CA LEU A 87 -6.70 16.36 -5.19
C LEU A 87 -5.18 16.43 -4.98
N GLY A 88 -4.57 17.57 -5.35
CA GLY A 88 -3.13 17.79 -5.16
C GLY A 88 -2.70 17.79 -3.69
N THR A 89 -3.53 18.31 -2.79
CA THR A 89 -3.26 18.31 -1.34
C THR A 89 -3.36 16.90 -0.77
N ASP A 90 -4.34 16.10 -1.18
CA ASP A 90 -4.48 14.71 -0.74
C ASP A 90 -3.33 13.82 -1.27
N ILE A 91 -2.92 14.02 -2.53
CA ILE A 91 -1.75 13.34 -3.13
C ILE A 91 -0.47 13.72 -2.37
N ALA A 92 -0.26 15.01 -2.07
CA ALA A 92 0.90 15.48 -1.33
C ALA A 92 0.92 14.92 0.10
N LEU A 93 -0.24 14.82 0.74
CA LEU A 93 -0.38 14.24 2.07
C LEU A 93 -0.01 12.75 2.08
N VAL A 94 -0.54 11.94 1.14
CA VAL A 94 -0.13 10.53 0.98
C VAL A 94 1.37 10.41 0.76
N GLY A 95 1.95 11.24 -0.11
CA GLY A 95 3.39 11.25 -0.36
C GLY A 95 4.21 11.54 0.92
N SER A 96 3.82 12.56 1.69
CA SER A 96 4.51 12.93 2.93
C SER A 96 4.47 11.84 4.00
N MET A 97 3.37 11.08 4.09
CA MET A 97 3.26 9.93 4.99
C MET A 97 4.27 8.83 4.64
N VAL A 98 4.43 8.53 3.34
CA VAL A 98 5.36 7.48 2.90
C VAL A 98 6.82 7.90 3.12
N PHE A 99 7.17 9.15 2.80
CA PHE A 99 8.50 9.67 3.07
C PHE A 99 8.83 9.68 4.56
N LEU A 100 7.88 10.08 5.42
CA LEU A 100 8.07 10.07 6.86
C LEU A 100 8.28 8.64 7.39
N ALA A 101 7.50 7.67 6.90
CA ALA A 101 7.66 6.26 7.27
C ALA A 101 9.04 5.71 6.88
N GLN A 102 9.54 6.03 5.68
CA GLN A 102 10.88 5.63 5.24
C GLN A 102 11.98 6.25 6.10
N PHE A 103 11.85 7.52 6.46
CA PHE A 103 12.81 8.20 7.32
C PHE A 103 12.89 7.54 8.70
N ILE A 104 11.74 7.29 9.34
CA ILE A 104 11.67 6.61 10.64
C ILE A 104 12.26 5.20 10.56
N LEU A 105 11.90 4.43 9.54
CA LEU A 105 12.43 3.09 9.34
C LEU A 105 13.95 3.11 9.18
N SER A 106 14.50 4.04 8.39
CA SER A 106 15.95 4.18 8.19
C SER A 106 16.71 4.52 9.47
N LEU A 107 16.11 5.29 10.38
CA LEU A 107 16.72 5.62 11.67
C LEU A 107 16.78 4.42 12.61
N ILE A 108 15.74 3.57 12.61
CA ILE A 108 15.58 2.50 13.61
C ILE A 108 16.21 1.18 13.15
N ILE A 109 16.19 0.89 11.85
CA ILE A 109 16.53 -0.43 11.31
C ILE A 109 17.97 -0.86 11.61
N GLY A 110 18.92 0.08 11.57
CA GLY A 110 20.33 -0.20 11.85
C GLY A 110 20.56 -0.64 13.30
N SER A 111 19.97 0.08 14.26
CA SER A 111 20.04 -0.27 15.68
C SER A 111 19.35 -1.59 15.99
N VAL A 112 18.19 -1.85 15.38
CA VAL A 112 17.46 -3.13 15.55
C VAL A 112 18.29 -4.32 15.06
N VAL A 113 18.88 -4.22 13.87
CA VAL A 113 19.72 -5.30 13.33
C VAL A 113 20.98 -5.51 14.18
N SER A 114 21.60 -4.41 14.65
CA SER A 114 22.78 -4.50 15.52
C SER A 114 22.50 -5.17 16.86
N LEU A 115 21.31 -4.94 17.45
CA LEU A 115 20.90 -5.58 18.70
C LEU A 115 20.49 -7.05 18.51
N ALA A 116 19.80 -7.35 17.41
CA ALA A 116 19.34 -8.71 17.11
C ALA A 116 20.46 -9.63 16.60
N GLY A 117 21.56 -9.08 16.08
CA GLY A 117 22.66 -9.84 15.48
C GLY A 117 22.32 -10.51 14.14
N THR A 118 21.12 -10.29 13.60
CA THR A 118 20.69 -10.84 12.30
C THR A 118 19.74 -9.89 11.57
N THR A 119 19.85 -9.87 10.25
CA THR A 119 18.95 -9.13 9.36
C THR A 119 17.58 -9.81 9.22
N THR A 120 17.45 -11.08 9.60
CA THR A 120 16.20 -11.83 9.48
C THR A 120 15.07 -11.27 10.35
N VAL A 121 15.38 -10.57 11.45
CA VAL A 121 14.36 -10.03 12.37
C VAL A 121 13.45 -9.03 11.67
N TYR A 122 14.01 -8.07 10.93
CA TYR A 122 13.16 -7.11 10.22
C TYR A 122 12.41 -7.77 9.06
N VAL A 123 13.01 -8.78 8.42
CA VAL A 123 12.38 -9.50 7.30
C VAL A 123 11.13 -10.23 7.76
N LEU A 124 11.19 -10.93 8.89
CA LEU A 124 10.04 -11.58 9.51
C LEU A 124 9.00 -10.58 10.01
N ALA A 125 9.44 -9.47 10.62
CA ALA A 125 8.53 -8.40 11.03
C ALA A 125 7.78 -7.83 9.81
N SER A 126 8.48 -7.56 8.71
CA SER A 126 7.88 -7.11 7.45
C SER A 126 6.90 -8.14 6.87
N ALA A 127 7.19 -9.44 6.96
CA ALA A 127 6.27 -10.49 6.52
C ALA A 127 4.95 -10.49 7.31
N ILE A 128 5.03 -10.41 8.65
CA ILE A 128 3.86 -10.37 9.52
C ILE A 128 3.06 -9.09 9.25
N LEU A 129 3.73 -7.93 9.22
CA LEU A 129 3.12 -6.64 8.91
C LEU A 129 2.44 -6.64 7.54
N SER A 130 3.05 -7.29 6.55
CA SER A 130 2.52 -7.40 5.20
C SER A 130 1.28 -8.29 5.13
N ILE A 131 1.24 -9.41 5.85
CA ILE A 131 0.05 -10.27 5.95
C ILE A 131 -1.08 -9.53 6.66
N CYS A 132 -0.79 -8.87 7.79
CA CYS A 132 -1.75 -8.01 8.48
C CYS A 132 -2.24 -6.88 7.55
N GLY A 133 -1.33 -6.27 6.79
CA GLY A 133 -1.63 -5.23 5.81
C GLY A 133 -2.54 -5.73 4.69
N SER A 134 -2.34 -6.96 4.19
CA SER A 134 -3.18 -7.59 3.17
C SER A 134 -4.60 -7.88 3.70
N ILE A 135 -4.73 -8.33 4.95
CA ILE A 135 -6.02 -8.53 5.61
C ILE A 135 -6.74 -7.18 5.81
N SER A 136 -6.03 -6.17 6.32
CA SER A 136 -6.59 -4.82 6.50
C SER A 136 -6.95 -4.17 5.16
N ALA A 137 -6.14 -4.36 4.12
CA ALA A 137 -6.42 -3.89 2.76
C ALA A 137 -7.71 -4.49 2.20
N THR A 138 -7.99 -5.74 2.54
CA THR A 138 -9.25 -6.39 2.19
C THR A 138 -10.41 -5.61 2.83
N GLN A 139 -10.35 -5.35 4.14
CA GLN A 139 -11.43 -4.67 4.89
C GLN A 139 -11.62 -3.19 4.50
N VAL A 140 -10.53 -2.42 4.40
CA VAL A 140 -10.58 -0.98 4.07
C VAL A 140 -11.11 -0.76 2.66
N LEU A 141 -10.76 -1.63 1.72
CA LEU A 141 -11.28 -1.58 0.36
C LEU A 141 -12.64 -2.29 0.20
N TYR A 142 -13.29 -2.71 1.29
CA TYR A 142 -14.66 -3.22 1.31
C TYR A 142 -15.66 -2.21 1.91
N LEU A 143 -15.19 -1.14 2.56
CA LEU A 143 -16.05 -0.21 3.29
C LEU A 143 -16.74 0.88 2.44
N ASP A 144 -16.66 0.82 1.12
CA ASP A 144 -17.36 1.76 0.23
C ASP A 144 -17.48 1.24 -1.23
N LEU A 145 -18.03 0.04 -1.40
CA LEU A 145 -18.74 -0.37 -2.63
C LEU A 145 -20.01 -1.13 -2.29
#